data_AF-A0A401GSP1-F1
#
_entry.id   AF-A0A401GSP1-F1
#
_cell.length_a   1.000
_cell.length_b   1.000
_cell.length_c   1.000
_cell.angle_alpha   90.00
_cell.angle_beta   90.00
_cell.angle_gamma   90.00
#
_symmetry.space_group_name_H-M   'P 1'
#
loop_
_entity.id
_entity.type
_entity.pdbx_description
1 polymer ?
#
loop_
_entity_poly.entity_id
_entity_poly.type
_entity_poly.pdbx_seq_one_letter_code
_entity_poly.pdbx_strand_id
1 'polypeptide(L)'
;MKRGALVPYGSSDEEESAASAPPPKKRRLPELQASLLPQVPADNSALHQGRMRTTPHIEGQFAAYVYVPLVLERSSALYKLLLKAYTLAQNIVPPLHPIGIFNDTDPSDGAKPRATHELHVSLTRPTYLSAHQRDEFKRAVKSMTRAHSEFTASFSMFAELTNDERTRIFLTLEIGAGHAELKALSDTLVPALRSIRQKEFYADPRFHASIAWALLDRSPSTPAPAQDFSSDIQSSTSSTYPLSTSEPTSPSEPVTPLRGSQGSTMPQFPTIPDFPPTLVESLNREFGGTLVSRQVGMFQVGEVCVRIGKEVSRWDLVG
;
A
#
# COMPACT_ATOMS: atom_id res chain seq x y z
N MET A 1 59.46 -37.62 -8.64
CA MET A 1 58.85 -38.44 -7.56
C MET A 1 59.11 -37.74 -6.23
N LYS A 2 58.05 -37.61 -5.42
CA LYS A 2 57.93 -37.66 -3.93
C LYS A 2 59.07 -37.08 -3.07
N ARG A 3 58.86 -36.46 -1.92
CA ARG A 3 57.71 -36.12 -1.04
C ARG A 3 58.31 -35.24 0.07
N GLY A 4 57.50 -34.37 0.68
CA GLY A 4 57.91 -33.53 1.81
C GLY A 4 58.10 -34.28 3.13
N ALA A 5 58.57 -33.55 4.14
CA ALA A 5 58.46 -33.82 5.57
C ALA A 5 58.77 -32.49 6.29
N LEU A 6 57.78 -31.86 6.93
CA LEU A 6 57.31 -32.06 8.31
C LEU A 6 58.28 -31.46 9.34
N VAL A 7 57.90 -30.32 9.89
CA VAL A 7 58.43 -29.78 11.15
C VAL A 7 57.51 -30.27 12.28
N PRO A 8 58.04 -30.94 13.32
CA PRO A 8 57.25 -31.45 14.42
C PRO A 8 56.93 -30.35 15.46
N TYR A 9 55.73 -30.49 16.02
CA TYR A 9 55.20 -29.80 17.19
C TYR A 9 55.64 -30.48 18.49
N GLY A 10 55.75 -29.68 19.55
CA GLY A 10 55.64 -30.04 20.98
C GLY A 10 55.77 -28.73 21.77
N SER A 11 54.75 -28.17 22.44
CA SER A 11 53.95 -28.67 23.59
C SER A 11 54.88 -29.10 24.73
N SER A 12 54.82 -28.63 25.98
CA SER A 12 53.77 -28.03 26.81
C SER A 12 54.40 -27.45 28.10
N ASP A 13 53.56 -26.83 28.94
CA ASP A 13 53.68 -26.64 30.42
C ASP A 13 54.45 -25.39 30.91
N GLU A 14 53.99 -24.61 31.89
CA GLU A 14 52.84 -24.66 32.82
C GLU A 14 52.63 -23.24 33.42
N GLU A 15 51.50 -23.05 34.10
CA GLU A 15 50.93 -21.80 34.64
C GLU A 15 51.75 -21.14 35.78
N GLU A 16 51.66 -19.80 35.96
CA GLU A 16 50.96 -19.18 37.11
C GLU A 16 50.93 -17.61 37.07
N SER A 17 49.71 -17.06 37.24
CA SER A 17 49.31 -15.79 37.87
C SER A 17 50.11 -14.47 37.69
N ALA A 18 49.51 -13.49 36.98
CA ALA A 18 49.33 -12.12 37.51
C ALA A 18 48.37 -11.24 36.65
N ALA A 19 47.33 -10.70 37.32
CA ALA A 19 46.57 -9.47 37.06
C ALA A 19 45.79 -9.32 35.72
N SER A 20 44.46 -9.43 35.81
CA SER A 20 43.50 -9.11 34.73
C SER A 20 43.39 -7.60 34.47
N ALA A 21 43.80 -7.14 33.28
CA ALA A 21 43.43 -5.82 32.76
C ALA A 21 42.02 -5.85 32.13
N PRO A 22 41.19 -4.80 32.28
CA PRO A 22 39.84 -4.78 31.69
C PRO A 22 39.90 -4.62 30.16
N PRO A 23 38.92 -5.17 29.41
CA PRO A 23 38.93 -5.11 27.94
C PRO A 23 38.74 -3.66 27.44
N PRO A 24 39.35 -3.28 26.32
CA PRO A 24 39.25 -1.92 25.79
C PRO A 24 37.81 -1.62 25.35
N LYS A 25 37.24 -0.53 25.89
CA LYS A 25 35.93 -0.02 25.48
C LYS A 25 35.97 0.34 24.00
N LYS A 26 35.16 -0.33 23.17
CA LYS A 26 34.97 0.03 21.76
C LYS A 26 34.52 1.49 21.70
N ARG A 27 35.35 2.37 21.12
CA ARG A 27 35.01 3.77 20.87
C ARG A 27 33.72 3.78 20.04
N ARG A 28 32.63 4.29 20.61
CA ARG A 28 31.40 4.53 19.84
C ARG A 28 31.74 5.58 18.79
N LEU A 29 31.44 5.27 17.53
CA LEU A 29 31.54 6.21 16.43
C LEU A 29 30.72 7.47 16.79
N PRO A 30 31.17 8.68 16.40
CA PRO A 30 30.39 9.89 16.59
C PRO A 30 29.01 9.73 15.95
N GLU A 31 27.96 10.16 16.65
CA GLU A 31 26.63 10.24 16.04
C GLU A 31 26.68 11.16 14.81
N LEU A 32 26.14 10.67 13.69
CA LEU A 32 26.06 11.41 12.44
C LEU A 32 25.29 12.71 12.70
N GLN A 33 25.88 13.83 12.28
CA GLN A 33 25.25 15.14 12.39
C GLN A 33 23.87 15.12 11.72
N ALA A 34 22.86 15.67 12.40
CA ALA A 34 21.46 15.65 11.93
C ALA A 34 21.26 16.25 10.52
N SER A 35 22.21 17.06 10.03
CA SER A 35 22.22 17.61 8.66
C SER A 35 22.57 16.60 7.58
N LEU A 36 23.19 15.46 7.94
CA LEU A 36 23.55 14.38 7.03
C LEU A 36 22.49 13.26 7.01
N LEU A 37 21.47 13.35 7.85
CA LEU A 37 20.32 12.45 7.81
C LEU A 37 19.43 12.85 6.61
N PRO A 38 19.04 11.90 5.75
CA PRO A 38 18.07 12.18 4.70
C PRO A 38 16.81 12.76 5.34
N GLN A 39 16.36 13.93 4.88
CA GLN A 39 15.09 14.48 5.33
C GLN A 39 13.97 13.63 4.72
N VAL A 40 13.50 12.64 5.47
CA VAL A 40 12.33 11.85 5.08
C VAL A 40 11.14 12.79 5.09
N PRO A 41 10.47 13.03 3.95
CA PRO A 41 9.29 13.88 3.92
C PRO A 41 8.23 13.32 4.87
N ALA A 42 7.73 14.15 5.78
CA ALA A 42 6.65 13.75 6.69
C ALA A 42 5.38 13.43 5.88
N ASP A 43 4.79 12.25 6.10
CA ASP A 43 3.57 11.80 5.42
C ASP A 43 2.36 12.57 5.99
N ASN A 44 1.87 13.56 5.24
CA ASN A 44 0.69 14.33 5.61
C ASN A 44 -0.54 13.74 4.91
N SER A 45 -1.37 13.03 5.67
CA SER A 45 -2.59 12.38 5.16
C SER A 45 -3.58 13.37 4.53
N ALA A 46 -3.57 14.65 4.94
CA ALA A 46 -4.41 15.69 4.36
C ALA A 46 -4.11 15.96 2.87
N LEU A 47 -2.86 15.81 2.44
CA LEU A 47 -2.46 15.94 1.03
C LEU A 47 -2.88 14.74 0.17
N HIS A 48 -3.43 13.71 0.81
CA HIS A 48 -3.75 12.45 0.18
C HIS A 48 -5.19 12.03 0.47
N GLN A 49 -6.13 12.96 0.69
CA GLN A 49 -7.54 12.64 0.96
C GLN A 49 -7.71 11.70 2.17
N GLY A 50 -6.90 11.89 3.21
CA GLY A 50 -6.90 11.04 4.42
C GLY A 50 -6.19 9.70 4.26
N ARG A 51 -5.63 9.42 3.08
CA ARG A 51 -4.82 8.23 2.82
C ARG A 51 -3.52 8.31 3.62
N MET A 52 -3.38 7.44 4.61
CA MET A 52 -2.10 7.20 5.27
C MET A 52 -1.28 6.18 4.49
N ARG A 53 0.04 6.40 4.41
CA ARG A 53 0.99 5.44 3.87
C ARG A 53 1.47 4.51 4.97
N THR A 54 1.39 3.21 4.75
CA THR A 54 1.80 2.18 5.73
C THR A 54 3.26 1.77 5.61
N THR A 55 3.87 1.95 4.44
CA THR A 55 5.30 1.78 4.23
C THR A 55 5.95 3.15 4.07
N PRO A 56 6.99 3.52 4.84
CA PRO A 56 7.63 4.82 4.68
C PRO A 56 8.26 4.97 3.30
N HIS A 57 8.46 6.22 2.85
CA HIS A 57 9.27 6.46 1.66
C HIS A 57 10.74 6.12 1.96
N ILE A 58 11.32 5.25 1.15
CA ILE A 58 12.75 4.96 1.15
C ILE A 58 13.32 5.55 -0.14
N GLU A 59 14.35 6.38 -0.02
CA GLU A 59 15.02 6.99 -1.15
C GLU A 59 15.60 5.90 -2.08
N GLY A 60 15.36 6.03 -3.38
CA GLY A 60 15.75 5.01 -4.36
C GLY A 60 14.82 3.80 -4.48
N GLN A 61 13.71 3.78 -3.72
CA GLN A 61 12.67 2.75 -3.83
C GLN A 61 11.37 3.32 -4.44
N PHE A 62 10.89 2.67 -5.50
CA PHE A 62 9.75 3.09 -6.28
C PHE A 62 8.59 2.12 -6.11
N ALA A 63 7.41 2.63 -5.72
CA ALA A 63 6.20 1.83 -5.72
C ALA A 63 5.80 1.51 -7.17
N ALA A 64 5.53 0.24 -7.44
CA ALA A 64 5.16 -0.25 -8.76
C ALA A 64 3.97 -1.20 -8.69
N TYR A 65 3.21 -1.28 -9.79
CA TYR A 65 2.18 -2.31 -9.97
C TYR A 65 1.88 -2.48 -11.45
N VAL A 66 1.45 -3.70 -11.81
CA VAL A 66 1.04 -4.06 -13.16
C VAL A 66 -0.48 -4.18 -13.21
N TYR A 67 -1.09 -3.68 -14.26
CA TYR A 67 -2.53 -3.64 -14.41
C TYR A 67 -2.97 -3.65 -15.87
N VAL A 68 -4.18 -4.12 -16.13
CA VAL A 68 -4.89 -3.90 -17.41
C VAL A 68 -5.67 -2.59 -17.29
N PRO A 69 -5.41 -1.59 -18.17
CA PRO A 69 -6.19 -0.37 -18.20
C PRO A 69 -7.58 -0.64 -18.80
N LEU A 70 -8.59 0.00 -18.23
CA LEU A 70 -9.95 0.03 -18.74
C LEU A 70 -10.28 1.48 -19.11
N VAL A 71 -10.21 1.78 -20.40
CA VAL A 71 -10.52 3.11 -20.92
C VAL A 71 -12.02 3.25 -21.13
N LEU A 72 -12.60 4.24 -20.48
CA LEU A 72 -14.03 4.57 -20.52
C LEU A 72 -14.23 5.90 -21.22
N GLU A 73 -14.89 5.86 -22.37
CA GLU A 73 -15.38 7.07 -23.05
C GLU A 73 -16.67 7.57 -22.40
N ARG A 74 -16.87 8.89 -22.35
CA ARG A 74 -18.12 9.47 -21.82
C ARG A 74 -19.38 9.06 -22.58
N SER A 75 -19.22 8.76 -23.87
CA SER A 75 -20.26 8.25 -24.77
C SER A 75 -20.69 6.82 -24.43
N SER A 76 -19.78 6.03 -23.83
CA SER A 76 -19.96 4.60 -23.61
C SER A 76 -21.14 4.31 -22.67
N ALA A 77 -21.83 3.20 -22.95
CA ALA A 77 -22.94 2.75 -22.10
C ALA A 77 -22.47 2.39 -20.68
N LEU A 78 -21.26 1.81 -20.57
CA LEU A 78 -20.64 1.49 -19.28
C LEU A 78 -20.39 2.75 -18.46
N TYR A 79 -19.80 3.80 -19.04
CA TYR A 79 -19.58 5.07 -18.32
C TYR A 79 -20.88 5.65 -17.75
N LYS A 80 -21.95 5.67 -18.56
CA LYS A 80 -23.27 6.17 -18.13
C LYS A 80 -23.88 5.32 -17.01
N LEU A 81 -23.70 4.00 -17.08
CA LEU A 81 -24.15 3.09 -16.03
C LEU A 81 -23.37 3.34 -14.73
N LEU A 82 -22.04 3.45 -14.80
CA LEU A 82 -21.21 3.69 -13.63
C LEU A 82 -21.46 5.05 -12.99
N LEU A 83 -21.77 6.09 -13.79
CA LEU A 83 -22.22 7.38 -13.27
C LEU A 83 -23.50 7.26 -12.44
N LYS A 84 -24.51 6.53 -12.95
CA LYS A 84 -25.76 6.31 -12.20
C LYS A 84 -25.53 5.48 -10.94
N ALA A 85 -24.76 4.40 -11.05
CA ALA A 85 -24.41 3.54 -9.93
C ALA A 85 -23.65 4.29 -8.84
N TYR A 86 -22.70 5.15 -9.22
CA TYR A 86 -21.98 6.00 -8.28
C TYR A 86 -22.90 7.00 -7.59
N THR A 87 -23.79 7.69 -8.32
CA THR A 87 -24.74 8.63 -7.70
C THR A 87 -25.64 7.94 -6.68
N LEU A 88 -26.14 6.74 -7.00
CA LEU A 88 -26.91 5.94 -6.05
C LEU A 88 -26.05 5.60 -4.82
N ALA A 89 -24.83 5.09 -5.04
CA ALA A 89 -23.92 4.71 -3.97
C ALA A 89 -23.56 5.90 -3.06
N GLN A 90 -23.37 7.09 -3.63
CA GLN A 90 -23.06 8.31 -2.89
C GLN A 90 -24.24 8.79 -2.05
N ASN A 91 -25.49 8.58 -2.50
CA ASN A 91 -26.68 8.88 -1.69
C ASN A 91 -26.79 7.95 -0.47
N ILE A 92 -26.35 6.69 -0.59
CA ILE A 92 -26.35 5.72 0.51
C ILE A 92 -25.13 5.94 1.43
N VAL A 93 -23.96 6.25 0.85
CA VAL A 93 -22.69 6.46 1.53
C VAL A 93 -22.12 7.83 1.11
N PRO A 94 -22.49 8.93 1.79
CA PRO A 94 -21.99 10.27 1.49
C PRO A 94 -20.45 10.44 1.49
N PRO A 95 -19.66 9.77 2.36
CA PRO A 95 -18.19 9.92 2.36
C PRO A 95 -17.48 9.15 1.25
N LEU A 96 -18.22 8.60 0.28
CA LEU A 96 -17.66 7.84 -0.82
C LEU A 96 -16.87 8.76 -1.77
N HIS A 97 -15.62 8.39 -2.05
CA HIS A 97 -14.74 9.08 -2.97
C HIS A 97 -14.69 8.38 -4.33
N PRO A 98 -14.76 9.13 -5.43
CA PRO A 98 -14.74 8.56 -6.77
C PRO A 98 -13.35 8.07 -7.20
N ILE A 99 -13.31 7.06 -8.08
CA ILE A 99 -12.08 6.61 -8.76
C ILE A 99 -12.27 6.76 -10.26
N GLY A 100 -11.35 7.49 -10.91
CA GLY A 100 -11.20 7.51 -12.36
C GLY A 100 -12.28 8.25 -13.14
N ILE A 101 -13.54 8.28 -12.70
CA ILE A 101 -14.71 8.70 -13.50
C ILE A 101 -15.19 10.14 -13.19
N PHE A 102 -14.92 10.66 -11.99
CA PHE A 102 -15.60 11.86 -11.46
C PHE A 102 -14.67 12.98 -10.93
N ASN A 103 -13.37 12.92 -11.26
CA ASN A 103 -12.39 13.91 -10.80
C ASN A 103 -12.44 15.26 -11.57
N ASP A 104 -13.44 15.49 -12.42
CA ASP A 104 -13.61 16.75 -13.16
C ASP A 104 -14.13 17.92 -12.29
N THR A 105 -14.23 17.73 -10.97
CA THR A 105 -14.75 18.72 -10.02
C THR A 105 -13.70 19.68 -9.48
N ASP A 106 -12.60 19.92 -10.22
CA ASP A 106 -11.69 21.04 -9.92
C ASP A 106 -11.95 22.20 -10.90
N PRO A 107 -12.93 23.10 -10.60
CA PRO A 107 -13.22 24.27 -11.44
C PRO A 107 -12.11 25.34 -11.41
N SER A 108 -11.03 25.15 -10.65
CA SER A 108 -9.95 26.15 -10.54
C SER A 108 -9.00 26.16 -11.72
N ASP A 109 -8.98 25.14 -12.58
CA ASP A 109 -7.88 24.95 -13.55
C ASP A 109 -8.25 25.19 -15.02
N GLY A 110 -9.48 25.64 -15.32
CA GLY A 110 -9.92 25.93 -16.71
C GLY A 110 -9.75 24.75 -17.69
N ALA A 111 -9.47 23.55 -17.17
CA ALA A 111 -9.12 22.38 -17.93
C ALA A 111 -10.39 21.80 -18.53
N LYS A 112 -10.37 21.58 -19.85
CA LYS A 112 -11.47 20.91 -20.55
C LYS A 112 -11.76 19.57 -19.86
N PRO A 113 -13.03 19.20 -19.64
CA PRO A 113 -13.39 17.91 -19.04
C PRO A 113 -12.72 16.78 -19.80
N ARG A 114 -12.11 15.82 -19.10
CA ARG A 114 -11.40 14.72 -19.78
C ARG A 114 -12.38 13.92 -20.65
N ALA A 115 -12.05 13.75 -21.93
CA ALA A 115 -12.91 12.98 -22.84
C ALA A 115 -12.94 11.48 -22.49
N THR A 116 -11.86 10.99 -21.88
CA THR A 116 -11.67 9.59 -21.50
C THR A 116 -11.24 9.47 -20.04
N HIS A 117 -11.74 8.42 -19.39
CA HIS A 117 -11.46 8.08 -18.00
C HIS A 117 -10.81 6.70 -17.97
N GLU A 118 -9.88 6.46 -17.05
CA GLU A 118 -9.15 5.19 -16.96
C GLU A 118 -9.41 4.55 -15.59
N LEU A 119 -9.99 3.35 -15.60
CA LEU A 119 -9.96 2.42 -14.48
C LEU A 119 -8.86 1.38 -14.72
N HIS A 120 -8.60 0.55 -13.73
CA HIS A 120 -7.61 -0.51 -13.86
C HIS A 120 -8.06 -1.81 -13.20
N VAL A 121 -7.66 -2.93 -13.79
CA VAL A 121 -7.74 -4.27 -13.22
C VAL A 121 -6.32 -4.70 -12.83
N SER A 122 -6.07 -4.88 -11.54
CA SER A 122 -4.73 -5.17 -11.03
C SER A 122 -4.31 -6.60 -11.33
N LEU A 123 -3.07 -6.78 -11.81
CA LEU A 123 -2.42 -8.09 -12.02
C LEU A 123 -1.37 -8.41 -10.95
N THR A 124 -0.93 -7.39 -10.21
CA THR A 124 0.00 -7.55 -9.10
C THR A 124 -0.47 -6.78 -7.88
N ARG A 125 0.05 -7.15 -6.71
CA ARG A 125 0.01 -6.27 -5.53
C ARG A 125 0.87 -5.02 -5.81
N PRO A 126 0.72 -3.95 -5.01
CA PRO A 126 1.74 -2.92 -4.94
C PRO A 126 3.08 -3.56 -4.55
N THR A 127 4.08 -3.39 -5.40
CA THR A 127 5.45 -3.86 -5.20
C THR A 127 6.40 -2.68 -5.05
N TYR A 128 7.59 -2.93 -4.52
CA TYR A 128 8.60 -1.90 -4.36
C TYR A 128 9.88 -2.29 -5.07
N LEU A 129 10.29 -1.45 -6.04
CA LEU A 129 11.44 -1.68 -6.89
C LEU A 129 12.58 -0.73 -6.53
N SER A 130 13.80 -1.24 -6.49
CA SER A 130 15.00 -0.40 -6.51
C SER A 130 15.25 0.15 -7.93
N ALA A 131 16.06 1.19 -8.06
CA ALA A 131 16.37 1.78 -9.37
C ALA A 131 16.89 0.75 -10.40
N HIS A 132 17.77 -0.17 -9.98
CA HIS A 132 18.37 -1.18 -10.87
C HIS A 132 17.38 -2.27 -11.31
N GLN A 133 16.31 -2.52 -10.53
CA GLN A 133 15.30 -3.54 -10.84
C GLN A 133 14.27 -3.07 -11.87
N ARG A 134 14.15 -1.75 -12.11
CA ARG A 134 13.08 -1.16 -12.94
C ARG A 134 13.07 -1.72 -14.35
N ASP A 135 14.23 -1.75 -15.01
CA ASP A 135 14.31 -2.15 -16.42
C ASP A 135 14.15 -3.65 -16.61
N GLU A 136 14.62 -4.46 -15.67
CA GLU A 136 14.37 -5.90 -15.67
C GLU A 136 12.88 -6.21 -15.48
N PHE A 137 12.22 -5.52 -14.55
CA PHE A 137 10.79 -5.68 -14.33
C PHE A 137 9.96 -5.25 -15.55
N LYS A 138 10.28 -4.11 -16.17
CA LYS A 138 9.65 -3.68 -17.43
C LYS A 138 9.85 -4.70 -18.56
N ARG A 139 11.06 -5.29 -18.68
CA ARG A 139 11.33 -6.35 -19.66
C ARG A 139 10.52 -7.61 -19.39
N ALA A 140 10.35 -8.01 -18.14
CA ALA A 140 9.52 -9.16 -17.79
C ALA A 140 8.05 -8.95 -18.17
N VAL A 141 7.48 -7.77 -17.86
CA VAL A 141 6.11 -7.42 -18.27
C VAL A 141 5.97 -7.41 -19.79
N LYS A 142 6.92 -6.80 -20.51
CA LYS A 142 6.93 -6.80 -21.98
C LYS A 142 7.06 -8.21 -22.57
N SER A 143 7.81 -9.10 -21.93
CA SER A 143 7.92 -10.50 -22.38
C SER A 143 6.62 -11.25 -22.17
N MET A 144 5.93 -11.00 -21.05
CA MET A 144 4.60 -11.55 -20.80
C MET A 144 3.62 -11.07 -21.87
N THR A 145 3.58 -9.78 -22.24
CA THR A 145 2.59 -9.35 -23.24
C THR A 145 2.80 -9.99 -24.62
N ARG A 146 4.02 -10.40 -24.94
CA ARG A 146 4.34 -11.15 -26.17
C ARG A 146 3.95 -12.63 -26.11
N ALA A 147 3.73 -13.17 -24.92
CA ALA A 147 3.40 -14.58 -24.70
C ALA A 147 1.88 -14.83 -24.61
N HIS A 148 1.08 -13.76 -24.51
CA HIS A 148 -0.37 -13.83 -24.32
C HIS A 148 -1.08 -13.07 -25.43
N SER A 149 -2.17 -13.64 -25.93
CA SER A 149 -3.01 -12.99 -26.92
C SER A 149 -3.99 -12.03 -26.27
N GLU A 150 -4.51 -11.09 -27.04
CA GLU A 150 -5.67 -10.30 -26.63
C GLU A 150 -6.86 -11.22 -26.35
N PHE A 151 -7.74 -10.79 -25.44
CA PHE A 151 -8.94 -11.54 -25.08
C PHE A 151 -10.06 -10.60 -24.66
N THR A 152 -11.29 -11.11 -24.67
CA THR A 152 -12.46 -10.38 -24.20
C THR A 152 -12.74 -10.72 -22.74
N ALA A 153 -12.96 -9.70 -21.92
CA ALA A 153 -13.38 -9.84 -20.53
C ALA A 153 -14.78 -9.25 -20.33
N SER A 154 -15.48 -9.68 -19.28
CA SER A 154 -16.76 -9.09 -18.90
C SER A 154 -16.92 -8.93 -17.39
N PHE A 155 -17.65 -7.91 -16.97
CA PHE A 155 -18.05 -7.76 -15.57
C PHE A 155 -19.18 -8.73 -15.19
N SER A 156 -19.18 -9.18 -13.94
CA SER A 156 -20.20 -10.06 -13.37
C SER A 156 -21.15 -9.31 -12.44
N MET A 157 -20.61 -8.58 -11.46
CA MET A 157 -21.39 -7.93 -10.41
C MET A 157 -20.64 -6.78 -9.75
N PHE A 158 -21.38 -5.95 -9.03
CA PHE A 158 -20.81 -5.03 -8.05
C PHE A 158 -20.40 -5.83 -6.80
N ALA A 159 -19.25 -5.50 -6.24
CA ALA A 159 -18.76 -6.08 -4.99
C ALA A 159 -18.04 -5.04 -4.15
N GLU A 160 -18.02 -5.29 -2.84
CA GLU A 160 -17.17 -4.58 -1.91
C GLU A 160 -15.88 -5.35 -1.65
N LEU A 161 -14.77 -4.62 -1.57
CA LEU A 161 -13.46 -5.18 -1.27
C LEU A 161 -12.71 -4.26 -0.30
N THR A 162 -12.05 -4.84 0.69
CA THR A 162 -11.18 -4.11 1.61
C THR A 162 -9.72 -4.33 1.24
N ASN A 163 -8.86 -3.33 1.43
CA ASN A 163 -7.43 -3.55 1.29
C ASN A 163 -6.87 -4.45 2.41
N ASP A 164 -5.66 -4.98 2.21
CA ASP A 164 -4.95 -5.87 3.15
C ASP A 164 -4.88 -5.32 4.58
N GLU A 165 -4.79 -4.00 4.74
CA GLU A 165 -4.62 -3.33 6.03
C GLU A 165 -5.95 -2.89 6.67
N ARG A 166 -7.08 -3.15 5.99
CA ARG A 166 -8.43 -2.71 6.39
C ARG A 166 -8.49 -1.22 6.75
N THR A 167 -7.80 -0.40 5.97
CA THR A 167 -7.85 1.06 6.09
C THR A 167 -8.82 1.69 5.11
N ARG A 168 -9.20 0.95 4.07
CA ARG A 168 -10.11 1.40 3.01
C ARG A 168 -10.98 0.27 2.53
N ILE A 169 -12.19 0.64 2.18
CA ILE A 169 -13.15 -0.18 1.47
C ILE A 169 -13.38 0.40 0.08
N PHE A 170 -13.54 -0.47 -0.90
CA PHE A 170 -13.67 -0.14 -2.31
C PHE A 170 -14.98 -0.70 -2.84
N LEU A 171 -15.70 0.11 -3.59
CA LEU A 171 -16.78 -0.34 -4.44
C LEU A 171 -16.20 -0.72 -5.80
N THR A 172 -16.45 -1.94 -6.23
CA THR A 172 -15.74 -2.57 -7.35
C THR A 172 -16.69 -3.30 -8.30
N LEU A 173 -16.22 -3.52 -9.52
CA LEU A 173 -16.86 -4.37 -10.53
C LEU A 173 -16.01 -5.62 -10.67
N GLU A 174 -16.56 -6.78 -10.35
CA GLU A 174 -15.82 -8.05 -10.49
C GLU A 174 -15.81 -8.54 -11.93
N ILE A 175 -14.71 -9.18 -12.31
CA ILE A 175 -14.59 -9.86 -13.59
C ILE A 175 -15.23 -11.24 -13.50
N GLY A 176 -16.13 -11.52 -14.44
CA GLY A 176 -16.68 -12.85 -14.70
C GLY A 176 -15.87 -13.56 -15.79
N ALA A 177 -16.23 -13.36 -17.05
CA ALA A 177 -15.47 -13.91 -18.17
C ALA A 177 -14.13 -13.17 -18.35
N GLY A 178 -13.07 -13.88 -18.74
CA GLY A 178 -11.71 -13.33 -18.83
C GLY A 178 -10.85 -13.57 -17.58
N HIS A 179 -11.40 -14.19 -16.53
CA HIS A 179 -10.67 -14.46 -15.29
C HIS A 179 -9.47 -15.38 -15.50
N ALA A 180 -9.63 -16.45 -16.28
CA ALA A 180 -8.56 -17.44 -16.50
C ALA A 180 -7.36 -16.82 -17.23
N GLU A 181 -7.64 -15.94 -18.19
CA GLU A 181 -6.67 -15.19 -18.97
C GLU A 181 -5.93 -14.16 -18.10
N LEU A 182 -6.66 -13.40 -17.27
CA LEU A 182 -6.05 -12.49 -16.29
C LEU A 182 -5.18 -13.23 -15.26
N LYS A 183 -5.62 -14.43 -14.84
CA LYS A 183 -4.83 -15.29 -13.97
C LYS A 183 -3.56 -15.75 -14.68
N ALA A 184 -3.64 -16.18 -15.93
CA ALA A 184 -2.47 -16.60 -16.72
C ALA A 184 -1.45 -15.46 -16.88
N LEU A 185 -1.91 -14.22 -17.11
CA LEU A 185 -1.05 -13.03 -17.10
C LEU A 185 -0.35 -12.86 -15.74
N SER A 186 -1.11 -12.89 -14.65
CA SER A 186 -0.60 -12.70 -13.29
C SER A 186 0.41 -13.80 -12.90
N ASP A 187 0.11 -15.06 -13.23
CA ASP A 187 0.97 -16.22 -12.98
C ASP A 187 2.30 -16.11 -13.74
N THR A 188 2.28 -15.56 -14.96
CA THR A 188 3.49 -15.34 -15.77
C THR A 188 4.45 -14.34 -15.12
N LEU A 189 3.93 -13.41 -14.30
CA LEU A 189 4.74 -12.43 -13.58
C LEU A 189 5.38 -12.99 -12.29
N VAL A 190 4.93 -14.15 -11.80
CA VAL A 190 5.41 -14.75 -10.53
C VAL A 190 6.93 -14.89 -10.47
N PRO A 191 7.64 -15.41 -11.49
CA PRO A 191 9.09 -15.52 -11.44
C PRO A 191 9.78 -14.16 -11.30
N ALA A 192 9.28 -13.15 -12.02
CA ALA A 192 9.81 -11.79 -11.97
C ALA A 192 9.55 -11.12 -10.61
N LEU A 193 8.40 -11.38 -9.97
CA LEU A 193 8.10 -10.91 -8.62
C LEU A 193 8.98 -11.59 -7.56
N ARG A 194 9.22 -12.89 -7.70
CA ARG A 194 10.10 -13.65 -6.80
C ARG A 194 11.55 -13.20 -6.90
N SER A 195 12.06 -12.90 -8.10
CA SER A 195 13.45 -12.46 -8.28
C SER A 195 13.75 -11.14 -7.57
N ILE A 196 12.77 -10.23 -7.51
CA ILE A 196 12.85 -8.97 -6.77
C ILE A 196 12.40 -9.08 -5.30
N ARG A 197 12.16 -10.31 -4.80
CA ARG A 197 11.72 -10.61 -3.43
C ARG A 197 10.40 -9.93 -3.04
N GLN A 198 9.50 -9.74 -4.00
CA GLN A 198 8.16 -9.20 -3.78
C GLN A 198 7.13 -10.32 -3.70
N LYS A 199 6.00 -10.04 -3.04
CA LYS A 199 4.90 -11.00 -2.93
C LYS A 199 4.24 -11.20 -4.29
N GLU A 200 3.84 -12.43 -4.54
CA GLU A 200 2.96 -12.81 -5.64
C GLU A 200 1.58 -12.17 -5.47
N PHE A 201 0.74 -12.32 -6.50
CA PHE A 201 -0.66 -11.93 -6.39
C PHE A 201 -1.43 -12.80 -5.39
N TYR A 202 -2.71 -12.54 -5.19
CA TYR A 202 -3.54 -13.31 -4.26
C TYR A 202 -3.66 -14.77 -4.75
N ALA A 203 -3.67 -15.72 -3.81
CA ALA A 203 -3.81 -17.14 -4.13
C ALA A 203 -5.16 -17.44 -4.81
N ASP A 204 -6.21 -16.74 -4.36
CA ASP A 204 -7.53 -16.69 -5.00
C ASP A 204 -7.77 -15.25 -5.50
N PRO A 205 -7.42 -14.95 -6.77
CA PRO A 205 -7.43 -13.58 -7.28
C PRO A 205 -8.82 -13.12 -7.67
N ARG A 206 -9.43 -12.24 -6.89
CA ARG A 206 -10.66 -11.53 -7.30
C ARG A 206 -10.28 -10.37 -8.22
N PHE A 207 -10.20 -10.61 -9.53
CA PHE A 207 -9.95 -9.53 -10.50
C PHE A 207 -11.14 -8.58 -10.55
N HIS A 208 -10.87 -7.29 -10.45
CA HIS A 208 -11.91 -6.26 -10.37
C HIS A 208 -11.41 -4.91 -10.84
N ALA A 209 -12.34 -4.04 -11.24
CA ALA A 209 -12.11 -2.62 -11.45
C ALA A 209 -12.75 -1.82 -10.31
N SER A 210 -11.96 -1.02 -9.59
CA SER A 210 -12.47 -0.17 -8.50
C SER A 210 -13.05 1.13 -9.05
N ILE A 211 -14.28 1.48 -8.65
CA ILE A 211 -14.98 2.69 -9.12
C ILE A 211 -15.10 3.78 -8.04
N ALA A 212 -15.05 3.39 -6.77
CA ALA A 212 -15.11 4.31 -5.64
C ALA A 212 -14.49 3.70 -4.38
N TRP A 213 -14.21 4.52 -3.37
CA TRP A 213 -13.62 4.07 -2.11
C TRP A 213 -14.01 4.97 -0.92
N ALA A 214 -13.93 4.44 0.30
CA ALA A 214 -14.10 5.20 1.54
C ALA A 214 -13.04 4.79 2.58
N LEU A 215 -12.78 5.66 3.55
CA LEU A 215 -11.90 5.35 4.69
C LEU A 215 -12.67 4.52 5.72
N LEU A 216 -12.02 3.48 6.22
CA LEU A 216 -12.58 2.66 7.30
C LEU A 216 -12.25 3.22 8.67
N ASP A 217 -13.15 3.00 9.63
CA ASP A 217 -12.91 3.29 11.04
C ASP A 217 -11.70 2.49 11.53
N ARG A 218 -10.75 3.20 12.13
CA ARG A 218 -9.69 2.55 12.90
C ARG A 218 -10.12 2.50 14.35
N SER A 219 -10.34 1.30 14.88
CA SER A 219 -10.08 1.10 16.31
C SER A 219 -8.62 1.49 16.56
N PRO A 220 -8.28 2.25 17.62
CA PRO A 220 -6.89 2.48 18.01
C PRO A 220 -6.30 1.14 18.45
N SER A 221 -5.85 0.33 17.48
CA SER A 221 -5.10 -0.89 17.74
C SER A 221 -3.75 -0.46 18.30
N THR A 222 -3.47 -0.92 19.52
CA THR A 222 -2.16 -0.92 20.16
C THR A 222 -1.05 -1.13 19.12
N PRO A 223 0.03 -0.34 19.13
CA PRO A 223 1.13 -0.53 18.19
C PRO A 223 1.54 -2.00 18.20
N ALA A 224 1.60 -2.61 17.02
CA ALA A 224 2.08 -3.97 16.85
C ALA A 224 3.40 -4.13 17.62
N PRO A 225 3.62 -5.25 18.34
CA PRO A 225 4.86 -5.43 19.07
C PRO A 225 6.01 -5.31 18.08
N ALA A 226 6.93 -4.39 18.37
CA ALA A 226 8.23 -4.38 17.74
C ALA A 226 8.76 -5.81 17.83
N GLN A 227 9.29 -6.34 16.72
CA GLN A 227 9.99 -7.62 16.77
C GLN A 227 11.24 -7.41 17.62
N ASP A 228 11.10 -7.67 18.91
CA ASP A 228 12.18 -7.75 19.87
C ASP A 228 13.07 -8.92 19.46
N PHE A 229 14.20 -8.60 18.83
CA PHE A 229 15.37 -9.47 18.90
C PHE A 229 15.89 -9.44 20.34
N SER A 230 15.23 -10.18 21.22
CA SER A 230 15.75 -10.50 22.54
C SER A 230 16.79 -11.61 22.40
N SER A 231 18.06 -11.24 22.55
CA SER A 231 19.10 -12.19 22.94
C SER A 231 19.24 -12.10 24.45
N ASP A 232 19.12 -13.26 25.09
CA ASP A 232 19.31 -13.50 26.52
C ASP A 232 20.55 -12.81 27.08
N ILE A 233 20.41 -12.12 28.22
CA ILE A 233 21.27 -12.30 29.41
C ILE A 233 20.45 -11.95 30.67
N GLN A 234 20.34 -12.93 31.56
CA GLN A 234 19.85 -12.82 32.94
C GLN A 234 20.80 -11.97 33.80
N SER A 235 20.25 -11.10 34.65
CA SER A 235 20.79 -10.81 35.99
C SER A 235 19.85 -9.89 36.78
N SER A 236 19.19 -10.49 37.78
CA SER A 236 18.85 -9.97 39.12
C SER A 236 19.29 -8.54 39.49
N THR A 237 18.37 -7.72 40.04
CA THR A 237 18.12 -7.56 41.50
C THR A 237 17.12 -6.41 41.80
N SER A 238 16.07 -6.79 42.54
CA SER A 238 15.30 -6.11 43.60
C SER A 238 15.42 -4.62 43.96
N SER A 239 14.25 -4.10 44.37
CA SER A 239 13.95 -3.13 45.44
C SER A 239 13.83 -1.65 45.07
N THR A 240 13.05 -0.77 45.73
CA THR A 240 11.87 -0.77 46.61
C THR A 240 11.63 0.75 46.87
N TYR A 241 10.38 1.23 46.93
CA TYR A 241 9.92 2.60 47.27
C TYR A 241 10.42 3.13 48.67
N PRO A 242 10.02 4.30 49.28
CA PRO A 242 8.99 5.32 48.95
C PRO A 242 9.23 6.82 49.35
N LEU A 243 8.30 7.69 48.89
CA LEU A 243 7.57 8.81 49.56
C LEU A 243 8.18 9.66 50.72
N SER A 244 8.10 11.01 50.61
CA SER A 244 7.69 11.99 51.67
C SER A 244 7.56 13.40 51.05
N THR A 245 6.41 14.08 50.97
CA THR A 245 5.55 14.80 51.97
C THR A 245 6.11 16.15 52.46
N SER A 246 5.48 17.28 52.06
CA SER A 246 5.10 18.42 52.94
C SER A 246 4.44 19.58 52.17
N GLU A 247 3.14 19.80 52.43
CA GLU A 247 2.43 21.11 52.46
C GLU A 247 2.87 21.93 53.71
N PRO A 248 2.45 23.20 54.00
CA PRO A 248 1.20 23.89 53.59
C PRO A 248 1.24 25.43 53.33
N THR A 249 0.08 25.99 52.94
CA THR A 249 -0.54 27.29 53.35
C THR A 249 -0.83 28.33 52.25
N SER A 250 -2.12 28.65 52.14
CA SER A 250 -2.87 29.59 51.26
C SER A 250 -2.73 31.09 51.68
N PRO A 251 -3.57 32.07 51.22
CA PRO A 251 -4.50 32.17 50.07
C PRO A 251 -4.43 33.52 49.28
N SER A 252 -5.08 33.61 48.10
CA SER A 252 -6.01 34.68 47.65
C SER A 252 -6.06 34.84 46.12
N GLU A 253 -7.29 34.86 45.60
CA GLU A 253 -7.77 34.81 44.20
C GLU A 253 -7.63 36.13 43.39
N PRO A 254 -8.24 36.31 42.20
CA PRO A 254 -8.29 35.48 40.98
C PRO A 254 -7.82 36.29 39.74
N VAL A 255 -7.17 35.65 38.76
CA VAL A 255 -7.05 36.25 37.42
C VAL A 255 -7.36 35.21 36.35
N THR A 256 -8.46 35.46 35.65
CA THR A 256 -8.96 34.77 34.46
C THR A 256 -7.82 34.48 33.46
N PRO A 257 -7.55 33.23 33.07
CA PRO A 257 -6.57 32.97 32.04
C PRO A 257 -7.18 33.11 30.64
N LEU A 258 -6.47 33.92 29.87
CA LEU A 258 -6.61 34.11 28.44
C LEU A 258 -6.59 32.77 27.67
N ARG A 259 -7.57 32.65 26.77
CA ARG A 259 -7.46 32.15 25.40
C ARG A 259 -6.51 30.97 25.20
N GLY A 260 -7.05 29.78 25.45
CA GLY A 260 -6.43 28.51 25.12
C GLY A 260 -5.96 28.43 23.66
N SER A 261 -4.73 27.94 23.54
CA SER A 261 -4.07 27.47 22.33
C SER A 261 -5.04 26.77 21.37
N GLN A 262 -5.18 27.28 20.15
CA GLN A 262 -5.80 26.53 19.07
C GLN A 262 -4.88 25.34 18.77
N GLY A 263 -5.25 24.17 19.30
CA GLY A 263 -4.82 22.91 18.72
C GLY A 263 -5.25 22.92 17.26
N SER A 264 -4.27 22.91 16.36
CA SER A 264 -4.49 22.65 14.94
C SER A 264 -5.09 21.25 14.81
N THR A 265 -6.42 21.15 14.85
CA THR A 265 -7.13 19.93 14.50
C THR A 265 -6.92 19.73 13.01
N MET A 266 -6.05 18.79 12.64
CA MET A 266 -5.93 18.35 11.25
C MET A 266 -7.33 18.01 10.71
N PRO A 267 -7.63 18.29 9.43
CA PRO A 267 -8.91 17.94 8.85
C PRO A 267 -9.13 16.43 9.00
N GLN A 268 -10.08 16.05 9.84
CA GLN A 268 -10.45 14.67 10.05
C GLN A 268 -11.34 14.25 8.88
N PHE A 269 -10.81 13.38 8.02
CA PHE A 269 -11.58 12.84 6.91
C PHE A 269 -12.66 11.90 7.45
N PRO A 270 -13.89 11.94 6.90
CA PRO A 270 -14.96 11.08 7.36
C PRO A 270 -14.59 9.61 7.13
N THR A 271 -14.86 8.78 8.15
CA THR A 271 -14.63 7.33 8.13
C THR A 271 -15.97 6.60 8.32
N ILE A 272 -16.02 5.34 7.89
CA ILE A 272 -17.18 4.45 8.06
C ILE A 272 -16.73 3.10 8.61
N PRO A 273 -17.55 2.38 9.41
CA PRO A 273 -17.17 1.06 9.92
C PRO A 273 -17.14 0.00 8.82
N ASP A 274 -18.12 0.04 7.92
CA ASP A 274 -18.24 -0.82 6.75
C ASP A 274 -19.23 -0.16 5.75
N PHE A 275 -19.36 -0.71 4.55
CA PHE A 275 -20.48 -0.35 3.68
C PHE A 275 -21.80 -0.89 4.26
N PRO A 276 -22.90 -0.13 4.10
CA PRO A 276 -24.23 -0.66 4.45
C PRO A 276 -24.49 -1.95 3.65
N PRO A 277 -25.01 -3.02 4.27
CA PRO A 277 -25.20 -4.31 3.59
C PRO A 277 -26.16 -4.19 2.39
N THR A 278 -27.02 -3.19 2.38
CA THR A 278 -27.96 -2.90 1.30
C THR A 278 -27.31 -2.24 0.07
N LEU A 279 -26.09 -1.71 0.17
CA LEU A 279 -25.44 -0.96 -0.90
C LEU A 279 -25.19 -1.83 -2.13
N VAL A 280 -24.38 -2.89 -1.96
CA VAL A 280 -24.02 -3.81 -3.05
C VAL A 280 -25.26 -4.53 -3.58
N GLU A 281 -26.18 -4.92 -2.70
CA GLU A 281 -27.45 -5.55 -3.09
C GLU A 281 -28.29 -4.62 -3.98
N SER A 282 -28.44 -3.35 -3.58
CA SER A 282 -29.24 -2.38 -4.35
C SER A 282 -28.62 -2.07 -5.71
N LEU A 283 -27.29 -1.95 -5.78
CA LEU A 283 -26.57 -1.74 -7.05
C LEU A 283 -26.72 -2.94 -7.98
N ASN A 284 -26.59 -4.16 -7.47
CA ASN A 284 -26.77 -5.37 -8.29
C ASN A 284 -28.22 -5.55 -8.74
N ARG A 285 -29.20 -5.24 -7.87
CA ARG A 285 -30.62 -5.29 -8.22
C ARG A 285 -30.98 -4.29 -9.31
N GLU A 286 -30.45 -3.07 -9.25
CA GLU A 286 -30.81 -2.01 -10.19
C GLU A 286 -29.97 -2.06 -11.49
N PHE A 287 -28.68 -2.35 -11.40
CA PHE A 287 -27.75 -2.22 -12.52
C PHE A 287 -27.09 -3.53 -12.95
N GLY A 288 -27.17 -4.60 -12.15
CA GLY A 288 -26.47 -5.88 -12.41
C GLY A 288 -26.86 -6.52 -13.73
N GLY A 289 -28.15 -6.55 -14.07
CA GLY A 289 -28.62 -7.10 -15.35
C GLY A 289 -28.08 -6.36 -16.57
N THR A 290 -27.98 -5.02 -16.49
CA THR A 290 -27.38 -4.20 -17.55
C THR A 290 -25.86 -4.35 -17.58
N LEU A 291 -25.21 -4.44 -16.42
CA LEU A 291 -23.77 -4.64 -16.30
C LEU A 291 -23.32 -5.92 -17.01
N VAL A 292 -24.01 -7.04 -16.83
CA VAL A 292 -23.65 -8.33 -17.45
C VAL A 292 -23.95 -8.38 -18.96
N SER A 293 -24.71 -7.41 -19.48
CA SER A 293 -25.05 -7.38 -20.90
C SER A 293 -23.82 -7.16 -21.78
N ARG A 294 -23.76 -7.85 -22.92
CA ARG A 294 -22.63 -7.78 -23.88
C ARG A 294 -22.37 -6.38 -24.42
N GLN A 295 -23.37 -5.51 -24.45
CA GLN A 295 -23.22 -4.15 -24.96
C GLN A 295 -22.60 -3.18 -23.95
N VAL A 296 -22.56 -3.56 -22.67
CA VAL A 296 -22.19 -2.66 -21.58
C VAL A 296 -20.98 -3.17 -20.81
N GLY A 297 -21.02 -4.38 -20.25
CA GLY A 297 -19.95 -4.86 -19.38
C GLY A 297 -18.86 -5.66 -20.06
N MET A 298 -18.95 -5.89 -21.38
CA MET A 298 -17.94 -6.59 -22.15
C MET A 298 -16.92 -5.60 -22.72
N PHE A 299 -15.63 -5.91 -22.58
CA PHE A 299 -14.55 -5.08 -23.10
C PHE A 299 -13.39 -5.94 -23.58
N GLN A 300 -12.61 -5.39 -24.51
CA GLN A 300 -11.41 -6.05 -25.03
C GLN A 300 -10.21 -5.71 -24.15
N VAL A 301 -9.45 -6.74 -23.76
CA VAL A 301 -8.16 -6.60 -23.09
C VAL A 301 -7.08 -6.74 -24.15
N GLY A 302 -6.53 -5.60 -24.58
CA GLY A 302 -5.50 -5.52 -25.61
C GLY A 302 -4.15 -5.02 -25.11
N GLU A 303 -4.08 -4.38 -23.94
CA GLU A 303 -2.85 -3.80 -23.42
C GLU A 303 -2.64 -4.10 -21.93
N VAL A 304 -1.37 -4.10 -21.52
CA VAL A 304 -0.96 -4.17 -20.11
C VAL A 304 -0.05 -3.01 -19.77
N CYS A 305 -0.32 -2.37 -18.64
CA CYS A 305 0.43 -1.24 -18.12
C CYS A 305 1.27 -1.65 -16.90
N VAL A 306 2.46 -1.08 -16.79
CA VAL A 306 3.19 -1.02 -15.52
C VAL A 306 3.33 0.44 -15.11
N ARG A 307 2.95 0.73 -13.86
CA ARG A 307 3.24 2.01 -13.23
C ARG A 307 4.41 1.84 -12.29
N ILE A 308 5.40 2.73 -12.36
CA ILE A 308 6.56 2.79 -11.45
C ILE A 308 6.68 4.25 -10.99
N GLY A 309 6.26 4.52 -9.75
CA GLY A 309 6.13 5.88 -9.24
C GLY A 309 5.16 6.71 -10.06
N LYS A 310 5.70 7.70 -10.80
CA LYS A 310 4.94 8.59 -11.70
C LYS A 310 4.98 8.14 -13.16
N GLU A 311 5.90 7.24 -13.52
CA GLU A 311 6.02 6.75 -14.89
C GLU A 311 5.03 5.62 -15.15
N VAL A 312 4.42 5.63 -16.33
CA VAL A 312 3.59 4.54 -16.83
C VAL A 312 4.19 4.06 -18.15
N SER A 313 4.37 2.75 -18.30
CA SER A 313 4.78 2.11 -19.55
C SER A 313 3.68 1.13 -19.96
N ARG A 314 3.37 1.08 -21.27
CA ARG A 314 2.28 0.29 -21.84
C ARG A 314 2.82 -0.63 -22.92
N TRP A 315 2.28 -1.83 -23.00
CA TRP A 315 2.59 -2.79 -24.06
C TRP A 315 1.33 -3.53 -24.48
N ASP A 316 1.18 -3.70 -25.78
CA ASP A 316 0.09 -4.46 -26.37
C ASP A 316 0.32 -5.97 -26.19
N LEU A 317 -0.78 -6.69 -26.01
CA LEU A 317 -0.86 -8.14 -26.13
C LEU A 317 -0.81 -8.53 -27.61
N VAL A 318 -0.65 -9.81 -27.90
CA VAL A 318 -0.63 -10.31 -29.28
C VAL A 318 -2.04 -10.35 -29.85
N GLY A 319 -2.32 -9.53 -30.87
CA GLY A 319 -3.60 -9.52 -31.61
C GLY A 319 -3.78 -10.71 -32.54
#